data_AF-A0A4R2NW38-F1
#
_entry.id   AF-A0A4R2NW38-F1
#
_cell.length_a   1.000
_cell.length_b   1.000
_cell.length_c   1.000
_cell.angle_alpha   90.00
_cell.angle_beta   90.00
_cell.angle_gamma   90.00
#
_symmetry.space_group_name_H-M   'P 1'
#
loop_
_entity.id
_entity.type
_entity.pdbx_description
1 polymer ?
#
loop_
_entity_poly.entity_id
_entity_poly.type
_entity_poly.pdbx_seq_one_letter_code
_entity_poly.pdbx_strand_id
1 'polypeptide(L)'
;MNFNNLLDQYSLGDKTVLFKQVESNELLHFANSIEKFRLEIQNRYENDDHLVEVLNLLKKMFFKIAGSLLQYNKVINKDTENQILSKFIQVKKSYPELFTKVVIQIAKSFKQVIESTNNNLYEYLCNYINNKAEAGLKVAIVTKRAITIEERLLIQNGLKSFLKVSYFTENSFRKDIETFDEVVFVGNPAYFGEYVKNTFKGKTVAFISYDIFTNSISPKKIFEDIDKKGVYSTIFDNISFGEPIQKKSNFTLEQAELLNMAVSRFLEEQKNTLEVNFQDAVDSSIVYLENDRFLFAPNDSKIRVFSPNEKGNFIKQISFKDIEEDDYIVIRNDRDSKLIAEVADHDVLTKNAKKYRLLQNEWKDKLRFNVKKKGIRRVSDILVNKYNINTASMASLRSWCNEDSICPTELPKILKALKYDEDKIKETYKTMKIIQLAHRKAGRIISYKLMAELSNDILKELQEKGYYTFMSKEFNGASFNIERIVSIDRSRHLIAPYNLMKPMNID
;
A
#
# COMPACT_ATOMS: atom_id res chain seq x y z
N MET A 1 12.27 -13.27 -28.12
CA MET A 1 11.53 -12.17 -28.80
C MET A 1 12.53 -11.41 -29.66
N ASN A 2 12.21 -11.21 -30.94
CA ASN A 2 13.04 -10.43 -31.86
C ASN A 2 12.75 -8.92 -31.66
N PHE A 3 13.75 -8.05 -31.80
CA PHE A 3 13.61 -6.60 -31.54
C PHE A 3 12.55 -5.94 -32.44
N ASN A 4 12.37 -6.48 -33.66
CA ASN A 4 11.34 -6.02 -34.59
C ASN A 4 9.91 -6.26 -34.08
N ASN A 5 9.65 -7.37 -33.38
CA ASN A 5 8.35 -7.63 -32.76
C ASN A 5 8.03 -6.63 -31.64
N LEU A 6 9.05 -5.99 -31.07
CA LEU A 6 8.92 -4.98 -30.03
C LEU A 6 8.57 -3.62 -30.65
N LEU A 7 9.10 -3.30 -31.83
CA LEU A 7 8.75 -2.10 -32.59
C LEU A 7 7.34 -2.19 -33.20
N ASP A 8 6.93 -3.37 -33.67
CA ASP A 8 5.57 -3.61 -34.19
C ASP A 8 4.48 -3.45 -33.09
N GLN A 9 4.85 -3.60 -31.81
CA GLN A 9 3.94 -3.33 -30.67
C GLN A 9 3.73 -1.83 -30.41
N TYR A 10 4.65 -0.98 -30.87
CA TYR A 10 4.52 0.48 -30.82
C TYR A 10 4.00 1.08 -32.13
N SER A 11 4.02 0.34 -33.25
CA SER A 11 3.43 0.74 -34.55
C SER A 11 1.92 0.52 -34.61
N LEU A 12 1.22 0.88 -33.55
CA LEU A 12 -0.23 1.12 -33.63
C LEU A 12 -0.37 2.43 -34.39
N GLY A 13 -1.09 2.43 -35.52
CA GLY A 13 -1.36 3.63 -36.32
C GLY A 13 -2.09 4.73 -35.55
N ASP A 14 -2.85 5.59 -36.22
CA ASP A 14 -3.53 6.71 -35.55
C ASP A 14 -4.38 6.25 -34.35
N LYS A 15 -4.08 6.82 -33.17
CA LYS A 15 -4.80 6.54 -31.92
C LYS A 15 -5.77 7.68 -31.61
N THR A 16 -6.90 7.33 -31.03
CA THR A 16 -7.89 8.31 -30.58
C THR A 16 -8.08 8.23 -29.07
N VAL A 17 -7.89 9.35 -28.38
CA VAL A 17 -8.15 9.49 -26.94
C VAL A 17 -9.44 10.25 -26.76
N LEU A 18 -10.43 9.63 -26.10
CA LEU A 18 -11.75 10.18 -25.89
C LEU A 18 -11.98 10.48 -24.41
N PHE A 19 -12.57 11.63 -24.14
CA PHE A 19 -13.06 12.01 -22.81
C PHE A 19 -14.57 11.86 -22.80
N LYS A 20 -15.11 11.15 -21.80
CA LYS A 20 -16.55 10.94 -21.61
C LYS A 20 -16.92 11.22 -20.17
N GLN A 21 -18.11 11.80 -19.98
CA GLN A 21 -18.68 12.06 -18.67
C GLN A 21 -20.02 11.35 -18.49
N VAL A 22 -20.24 10.86 -17.28
CA VAL A 22 -21.47 10.24 -16.83
C VAL A 22 -22.20 11.19 -15.90
N GLU A 23 -23.45 11.48 -16.21
CA GLU A 23 -24.29 12.33 -15.37
C GLU A 23 -24.96 11.48 -14.28
N SER A 24 -24.85 11.93 -13.02
CA SER A 24 -25.62 11.39 -11.90
C SER A 24 -26.06 12.51 -10.98
N ASN A 25 -27.38 12.76 -10.98
CA ASN A 25 -27.98 13.80 -10.15
C ASN A 25 -27.78 13.50 -8.65
N GLU A 26 -27.86 12.22 -8.27
CA GLU A 26 -27.72 11.75 -6.90
C GLU A 26 -26.31 12.03 -6.36
N LEU A 27 -25.28 11.60 -7.09
CA LEU A 27 -23.89 11.80 -6.68
C LEU A 27 -23.47 13.26 -6.78
N LEU A 28 -23.94 14.00 -7.79
CA LEU A 28 -23.65 15.42 -7.94
C LEU A 28 -24.23 16.22 -6.76
N HIS A 29 -25.47 15.93 -6.35
CA HIS A 29 -26.05 16.58 -5.18
C HIS A 29 -25.27 16.22 -3.91
N PHE A 30 -24.90 14.95 -3.73
CA PHE A 30 -24.14 14.53 -2.55
C PHE A 30 -22.76 15.21 -2.49
N ALA A 31 -22.01 15.25 -3.60
CA ALA A 31 -20.72 15.93 -3.69
C ALA A 31 -20.83 17.42 -3.35
N ASN A 32 -21.83 18.12 -3.90
CA ASN A 32 -22.07 19.53 -3.61
C ASN A 32 -22.45 19.80 -2.14
N SER A 33 -23.17 18.88 -1.50
CA SER A 33 -23.50 18.97 -0.08
C SER A 33 -22.25 18.81 0.80
N ILE A 34 -21.34 17.89 0.45
CA ILE A 34 -20.05 17.72 1.16
C ILE A 34 -19.18 18.97 0.99
N GLU A 35 -19.13 19.56 -0.21
CA GLU A 35 -18.36 20.79 -0.45
C GLU A 35 -18.86 21.97 0.38
N LYS A 36 -20.20 22.13 0.48
CA LYS A 36 -20.79 23.16 1.34
C LYS A 36 -20.42 22.96 2.81
N PHE A 37 -20.36 21.71 3.27
CA PHE A 37 -19.92 21.38 4.63
C PHE A 37 -18.46 21.76 4.86
N ARG A 38 -17.57 21.40 3.92
CA ARG A 38 -16.15 21.80 3.97
C ARG A 38 -15.99 23.31 4.09
N LEU A 39 -16.69 24.08 3.25
CA LEU A 39 -16.64 25.54 3.27
C LEU A 39 -17.18 26.13 4.57
N GLU A 40 -18.26 25.58 5.12
CA GLU A 40 -18.83 26.07 6.39
C GLU A 40 -17.87 25.78 7.56
N ILE A 41 -17.25 24.59 7.61
CA ILE A 41 -16.24 24.24 8.61
C ILE A 41 -15.05 25.20 8.54
N GLN A 42 -14.52 25.43 7.33
CA GLN A 42 -13.35 26.28 7.12
C GLN A 42 -13.62 27.74 7.50
N ASN A 43 -14.82 28.25 7.19
CA ASN A 43 -15.14 29.67 7.37
C ASN A 43 -15.66 30.03 8.76
N ARG A 44 -16.30 29.09 9.48
CA ARG A 44 -17.01 29.39 10.74
C ARG A 44 -16.58 28.58 11.95
N TYR A 45 -15.93 27.44 11.74
CA TYR A 45 -15.57 26.51 12.81
C TYR A 45 -14.07 26.23 12.86
N GLU A 46 -13.26 27.07 12.20
CA GLU A 46 -11.79 27.03 12.24
C GLU A 46 -11.17 25.64 12.03
N ASN A 47 -11.84 24.78 11.24
CA ASN A 47 -11.45 23.38 11.06
C ASN A 47 -11.40 22.54 12.34
N ASP A 48 -12.42 22.67 13.20
CA ASP A 48 -12.64 21.79 14.35
C ASP A 48 -12.40 20.31 14.01
N ASP A 49 -11.54 19.65 14.80
CA ASP A 49 -11.07 18.29 14.56
C ASP A 49 -12.21 17.27 14.42
N HIS A 50 -13.28 17.41 15.22
CA HIS A 50 -14.44 16.50 15.16
C HIS A 50 -15.19 16.67 13.84
N LEU A 51 -15.38 17.91 13.40
CA LEU A 51 -16.06 18.20 12.13
C LEU A 51 -15.22 17.79 10.92
N VAL A 52 -13.90 17.94 11.00
CA VAL A 52 -12.95 17.47 9.99
C VAL A 52 -12.98 15.94 9.89
N GLU A 53 -13.03 15.22 11.01
CA GLU A 53 -13.19 13.76 11.03
C GLU A 53 -14.47 13.34 10.31
N VAL A 54 -15.59 14.02 10.56
CA VAL A 54 -16.87 13.76 9.87
C VAL A 54 -16.77 14.04 8.38
N LEU A 55 -16.16 15.16 7.98
CA LEU A 55 -15.94 15.51 6.58
C LEU A 55 -15.12 14.42 5.87
N ASN A 56 -14.09 13.92 6.52
CA ASN A 56 -13.20 12.89 5.98
C ASN A 56 -13.91 11.56 5.80
N LEU A 57 -14.75 11.16 6.76
CA LEU A 57 -15.62 9.99 6.62
C LEU A 57 -16.55 10.14 5.40
N LEU A 58 -17.17 11.31 5.22
CA LEU A 58 -18.05 11.58 4.08
C LEU A 58 -17.31 11.56 2.74
N LYS A 59 -16.10 12.13 2.67
CA LYS A 59 -15.23 12.06 1.49
C LYS A 59 -14.88 10.61 1.16
N LYS A 60 -14.40 9.82 2.13
CA LYS A 60 -14.06 8.38 1.97
C LYS A 60 -15.24 7.60 1.37
N MET A 61 -16.43 7.86 1.90
CA MET A 61 -17.68 7.26 1.45
C MET A 61 -18.04 7.63 0.02
N PHE A 62 -17.94 8.91 -0.32
CA PHE A 62 -18.17 9.38 -1.67
C PHE A 62 -17.26 8.68 -2.68
N PHE A 63 -15.95 8.53 -2.40
CA PHE A 63 -15.03 7.79 -3.28
C PHE A 63 -15.36 6.32 -3.41
N LYS A 64 -15.76 5.68 -2.31
CA LYS A 64 -16.13 4.28 -2.34
C LYS A 64 -17.32 4.06 -3.28
N ILE A 65 -18.30 4.95 -3.26
CA ILE A 65 -19.48 4.88 -4.13
C ILE A 65 -19.11 5.24 -5.58
N ALA A 66 -18.41 6.36 -5.80
CA ALA A 66 -18.05 6.83 -7.13
C ALA A 66 -17.04 5.93 -7.86
N GLY A 67 -16.20 5.19 -7.12
CA GLY A 67 -15.24 4.21 -7.65
C GLY A 67 -15.79 2.79 -7.76
N SER A 68 -17.08 2.58 -7.50
CA SER A 68 -17.74 1.27 -7.59
C SER A 68 -18.55 1.11 -8.87
N LEU A 69 -18.56 -0.10 -9.41
CA LEU A 69 -19.46 -0.50 -10.51
C LEU A 69 -20.68 -1.28 -10.01
N LEU A 70 -20.75 -1.58 -8.70
CA LEU A 70 -21.94 -2.14 -8.08
C LEU A 70 -23.03 -1.08 -7.90
N GLN A 71 -24.27 -1.54 -7.79
CA GLN A 71 -25.42 -0.72 -7.37
C GLN A 71 -25.11 0.03 -6.08
N TYR A 72 -25.45 1.32 -6.00
CA TYR A 72 -25.02 2.17 -4.88
C TYR A 72 -25.44 1.62 -3.50
N ASN A 73 -26.62 1.03 -3.40
CA ASN A 73 -27.14 0.38 -2.18
C ASN A 73 -26.33 -0.83 -1.69
N LYS A 74 -25.53 -1.48 -2.55
CA LYS A 74 -24.69 -2.63 -2.19
C LYS A 74 -23.27 -2.24 -1.81
N VAL A 75 -22.83 -1.04 -2.18
CA VAL A 75 -21.46 -0.57 -1.92
C VAL A 75 -21.22 -0.31 -0.43
N ILE A 76 -22.27 0.15 0.25
CA ILE A 76 -22.21 0.54 1.66
C ILE A 76 -22.84 -0.56 2.52
N ASN A 77 -22.09 -1.03 3.52
CA ASN A 77 -22.62 -1.98 4.49
C ASN A 77 -23.36 -1.27 5.63
N LYS A 78 -24.16 -2.02 6.38
CA LYS A 78 -24.95 -1.47 7.50
C LYS A 78 -24.09 -0.88 8.61
N ASP A 79 -22.89 -1.40 8.84
CA ASP A 79 -21.99 -0.91 9.89
C ASP A 79 -21.49 0.50 9.58
N THR A 80 -21.08 0.75 8.34
CA THR A 80 -20.66 2.09 7.90
C THR A 80 -21.83 3.08 7.87
N GLU A 81 -23.02 2.63 7.49
CA GLU A 81 -24.23 3.45 7.59
C GLU A 81 -24.49 3.88 9.05
N ASN A 82 -24.43 2.92 9.99
CA ASN A 82 -24.60 3.18 11.42
C ASN A 82 -23.52 4.14 11.97
N GLN A 83 -22.27 4.00 11.50
CA GLN A 83 -21.18 4.90 11.87
C GLN A 83 -21.47 6.34 11.45
N ILE A 84 -21.91 6.56 10.22
CA ILE A 84 -22.27 7.90 9.71
C ILE A 84 -23.45 8.49 10.49
N LEU A 85 -24.49 7.68 10.73
CA LEU A 85 -25.65 8.10 11.51
C LEU A 85 -25.25 8.52 12.93
N SER A 86 -24.36 7.76 13.58
CA SER A 86 -23.86 8.09 14.91
C SER A 86 -23.12 9.44 14.91
N LYS A 87 -22.29 9.71 13.90
CA LYS A 87 -21.59 10.98 13.74
C LYS A 87 -22.55 12.13 13.47
N PHE A 88 -23.58 11.94 12.63
CA PHE A 88 -24.63 12.94 12.42
C PHE A 88 -25.41 13.25 13.70
N ILE A 89 -25.71 12.26 14.54
CA ILE A 89 -26.36 12.47 15.84
C ILE A 89 -25.43 13.25 16.78
N GLN A 90 -24.13 12.97 16.78
CA GLN A 90 -23.16 13.74 17.56
C GLN A 90 -23.12 15.20 17.10
N VAL A 91 -23.02 15.45 15.80
CA VAL A 91 -23.03 16.81 15.25
C VAL A 91 -24.35 17.53 15.56
N LYS A 92 -25.49 16.84 15.54
CA LYS A 92 -26.78 17.41 15.95
C LYS A 92 -26.78 17.89 17.41
N LYS A 93 -26.10 17.17 18.31
CA LYS A 93 -26.00 17.54 19.73
C LYS A 93 -25.01 18.68 19.97
N SER A 94 -23.84 18.61 19.34
CA SER A 94 -22.75 19.57 19.58
C SER A 94 -22.85 20.84 18.74
N TYR A 95 -23.40 20.76 17.53
CA TYR A 95 -23.52 21.87 16.57
C TYR A 95 -24.94 21.91 15.92
N PRO A 96 -26.00 22.25 16.69
CA PRO A 96 -27.38 22.18 16.20
C PRO A 96 -27.67 23.07 14.97
N GLU A 97 -27.06 24.25 14.90
CA GLU A 97 -27.23 25.19 13.78
C GLU A 97 -26.59 24.65 12.49
N LEU A 98 -25.34 24.17 12.59
CA LEU A 98 -24.63 23.52 11.48
C LEU A 98 -25.41 22.31 10.97
N PHE A 99 -25.95 21.52 11.91
CA PHE A 99 -26.76 20.36 11.56
C PHE A 99 -27.98 20.74 10.72
N THR A 100 -28.73 21.74 11.19
CA THR A 100 -29.97 22.18 10.55
C THR A 100 -29.73 22.83 9.20
N LYS A 101 -28.64 23.60 9.08
CA LYS A 101 -28.32 24.36 7.85
C LYS A 101 -27.68 23.50 6.77
N VAL A 102 -26.76 22.60 7.14
CA VAL A 102 -25.90 21.89 6.17
C VAL A 102 -26.03 20.37 6.28
N VAL A 103 -25.83 19.80 7.47
CA VAL A 103 -25.71 18.33 7.63
C VAL A 103 -27.00 17.61 7.28
N ILE A 104 -28.17 18.19 7.55
CA ILE A 104 -29.45 17.59 7.15
C ILE A 104 -29.56 17.38 5.64
N GLN A 105 -28.97 18.27 4.84
CA GLN A 105 -28.98 18.15 3.39
C GLN A 105 -28.02 17.04 2.94
N ILE A 106 -26.87 16.93 3.60
CA ILE A 106 -25.94 15.80 3.40
C ILE A 106 -26.66 14.49 3.69
N ALA A 107 -27.31 14.37 4.86
CA ALA A 107 -28.02 13.16 5.26
C ALA A 107 -29.13 12.77 4.28
N LYS A 108 -29.90 13.75 3.77
CA LYS A 108 -30.92 13.51 2.73
C LYS A 108 -30.31 13.02 1.43
N SER A 109 -29.27 13.69 0.93
CA SER A 109 -28.60 13.29 -0.31
C SER A 109 -27.92 11.92 -0.17
N PHE A 110 -27.30 11.63 0.98
CA PHE A 110 -26.71 10.33 1.28
C PHE A 110 -27.78 9.22 1.28
N LYS A 111 -28.93 9.47 1.93
CA LYS A 111 -30.06 8.55 1.94
C LYS A 111 -30.56 8.24 0.51
N GLN A 112 -30.69 9.25 -0.34
CA GLN A 112 -31.10 9.07 -1.74
C GLN A 112 -30.12 8.19 -2.52
N VAL A 113 -28.80 8.37 -2.31
CA VAL A 113 -27.77 7.56 -2.98
C VAL A 113 -27.86 6.10 -2.54
N ILE A 114 -27.97 5.83 -1.24
CA ILE A 114 -28.02 4.44 -0.71
C ILE A 114 -29.34 3.72 -0.98
N GLU A 115 -30.44 4.44 -1.22
CA GLU A 115 -31.72 3.84 -1.62
C GLU A 115 -31.78 3.56 -3.13
N SER A 116 -30.87 4.14 -3.92
CA SER A 116 -30.80 3.91 -5.35
C SER A 116 -30.21 2.54 -5.69
N THR A 117 -30.92 1.81 -6.55
CA THR A 117 -30.49 0.52 -7.10
C THR A 117 -29.67 0.65 -8.37
N ASN A 118 -29.47 1.88 -8.86
CA ASN A 118 -28.83 2.12 -10.14
C ASN A 118 -27.35 2.47 -9.93
N ASN A 119 -26.56 2.29 -10.98
CA ASN A 119 -25.21 2.82 -11.05
C ASN A 119 -25.00 3.35 -12.47
N ASN A 120 -25.05 4.67 -12.61
CA ASN A 120 -25.02 5.35 -13.90
C ASN A 120 -23.69 5.08 -14.63
N LEU A 121 -22.58 4.90 -13.91
CA LEU A 121 -21.27 4.63 -14.50
C LEU A 121 -21.22 3.23 -15.10
N TYR A 122 -21.75 2.22 -14.40
CA TYR A 122 -21.90 0.87 -14.92
C TYR A 122 -22.80 0.84 -16.17
N GLU A 123 -23.98 1.46 -16.10
CA GLU A 123 -24.92 1.49 -17.23
C GLU A 123 -24.30 2.17 -18.46
N TYR A 124 -23.63 3.30 -18.25
CA TYR A 124 -22.93 4.01 -19.32
C TYR A 124 -21.79 3.18 -19.91
N LEU A 125 -20.97 2.55 -19.07
CA LEU A 125 -19.85 1.70 -19.49
C LEU A 125 -20.34 0.56 -20.39
N CYS A 126 -21.38 -0.16 -19.96
CA CYS A 126 -21.95 -1.26 -20.75
C CYS A 126 -22.53 -0.77 -22.08
N ASN A 127 -23.29 0.33 -22.07
CA ASN A 127 -23.84 0.90 -23.30
C ASN A 127 -22.74 1.37 -24.26
N TYR A 128 -21.70 2.03 -23.74
CA TYR A 128 -20.57 2.50 -24.52
C TYR A 128 -19.87 1.36 -25.26
N ILE A 129 -19.56 0.26 -24.55
CA ILE A 129 -18.90 -0.91 -25.13
C ILE A 129 -19.84 -1.63 -26.11
N ASN A 130 -21.11 -1.84 -25.74
CA ASN A 130 -22.07 -2.55 -26.57
C ASN A 130 -22.38 -1.84 -27.89
N ASN A 131 -22.34 -0.51 -27.92
CA ASN A 131 -22.54 0.30 -29.13
C ASN A 131 -21.39 0.16 -30.13
N LYS A 132 -20.18 -0.18 -29.66
CA LYS A 132 -19.01 -0.44 -30.50
C LYS A 132 -18.74 -1.93 -30.74
N ALA A 133 -19.61 -2.79 -30.24
CA ALA A 133 -19.34 -4.22 -30.17
C ALA A 133 -19.40 -4.89 -31.55
N GLU A 134 -18.25 -5.40 -31.99
CA GLU A 134 -18.08 -6.19 -33.20
C GLU A 134 -17.42 -7.54 -32.86
N ALA A 135 -17.66 -8.55 -33.70
CA ALA A 135 -17.08 -9.87 -33.48
C ALA A 135 -15.54 -9.81 -33.55
N GLY A 136 -14.88 -10.25 -32.49
CA GLY A 136 -13.41 -10.24 -32.39
C GLY A 136 -12.80 -8.97 -31.78
N LEU A 137 -13.61 -7.96 -31.43
CA LEU A 137 -13.16 -6.75 -30.74
C LEU A 137 -12.49 -7.12 -29.40
N LYS A 138 -11.23 -6.70 -29.22
CA LYS A 138 -10.51 -6.85 -27.96
C LYS A 138 -10.68 -5.61 -27.09
N VAL A 139 -11.31 -5.78 -25.92
CA VAL A 139 -11.59 -4.69 -24.99
C VAL A 139 -10.79 -4.87 -23.70
N ALA A 140 -10.11 -3.82 -23.25
CA ALA A 140 -9.52 -3.76 -21.91
C ALA A 140 -10.28 -2.74 -21.05
N ILE A 141 -10.70 -3.15 -19.85
CA ILE A 141 -11.25 -2.24 -18.83
C ILE A 141 -10.21 -2.07 -17.74
N VAL A 142 -9.81 -0.82 -17.50
CA VAL A 142 -8.76 -0.45 -16.55
C VAL A 142 -9.35 0.37 -15.41
N THR A 143 -9.14 -0.10 -14.19
CA THR A 143 -9.62 0.53 -12.94
C THR A 143 -8.46 0.76 -11.98
N LYS A 144 -8.59 1.67 -11.02
CA LYS A 144 -7.50 1.92 -10.06
C LYS A 144 -7.37 0.82 -9.02
N ARG A 145 -8.50 0.30 -8.53
CA ARG A 145 -8.56 -0.92 -7.71
C ARG A 145 -8.91 -2.12 -8.56
N ALA A 146 -8.59 -3.33 -8.10
CA ALA A 146 -9.06 -4.54 -8.76
C ALA A 146 -10.60 -4.62 -8.74
N ILE A 147 -11.17 -5.00 -9.89
CA ILE A 147 -12.61 -5.27 -10.03
C ILE A 147 -12.92 -6.60 -9.32
N THR A 148 -13.91 -6.57 -8.43
CA THR A 148 -14.36 -7.76 -7.69
C THR A 148 -15.06 -8.77 -8.62
N ILE A 149 -15.22 -10.03 -8.19
CA ILE A 149 -15.95 -11.01 -9.02
C ILE A 149 -17.40 -10.61 -9.24
N GLU A 150 -18.06 -10.04 -8.23
CA GLU A 150 -19.44 -9.56 -8.39
C GLU A 150 -19.54 -8.48 -9.47
N GLU A 151 -18.62 -7.53 -9.47
CA GLU A 151 -18.54 -6.49 -10.51
C GLU A 151 -18.22 -7.10 -11.88
N ARG A 152 -17.31 -8.07 -11.97
CA ARG A 152 -16.99 -8.76 -13.23
C ARG A 152 -18.21 -9.48 -13.78
N LEU A 153 -18.93 -10.24 -12.96
CA LEU A 153 -20.15 -10.95 -13.36
C LEU A 153 -21.22 -9.97 -13.82
N LEU A 154 -21.38 -8.86 -13.10
CA LEU A 154 -22.33 -7.80 -13.44
C LEU A 154 -21.99 -7.17 -14.80
N ILE A 155 -20.73 -6.84 -15.06
CA ILE A 155 -20.25 -6.35 -16.37
C ILE A 155 -20.45 -7.41 -17.45
N GLN A 156 -20.07 -8.66 -17.22
CA GLN A 156 -20.24 -9.74 -18.20
C GLN A 156 -21.70 -9.95 -18.59
N ASN A 157 -22.63 -9.84 -17.64
CA ASN A 157 -24.06 -9.93 -17.91
C ASN A 157 -24.61 -8.71 -18.65
N GLY A 158 -24.02 -7.53 -18.46
CA GLY A 158 -24.41 -6.30 -19.14
C GLY A 158 -23.85 -6.15 -20.56
N LEU A 159 -22.83 -6.94 -20.92
CA LEU A 159 -22.17 -6.89 -22.23
C LEU A 159 -22.67 -7.99 -23.18
N LYS A 160 -22.54 -7.74 -24.49
CA LYS A 160 -22.83 -8.76 -25.51
C LYS A 160 -21.91 -9.99 -25.33
N SER A 161 -22.50 -11.19 -25.33
CA SER A 161 -21.84 -12.45 -24.96
C SER A 161 -20.63 -12.87 -25.81
N PHE A 162 -20.50 -12.34 -27.02
CA PHE A 162 -19.38 -12.65 -27.92
C PHE A 162 -18.13 -11.78 -27.67
N LEU A 163 -18.23 -10.75 -26.83
CA LEU A 163 -17.11 -9.85 -26.55
C LEU A 163 -16.08 -10.51 -25.63
N LYS A 164 -14.80 -10.32 -25.97
CA LYS A 164 -13.68 -10.72 -25.10
C LYS A 164 -13.19 -9.48 -24.36
N VAL A 165 -13.46 -9.45 -23.06
CA VAL A 165 -13.08 -8.35 -22.17
C VAL A 165 -12.02 -8.82 -21.20
N SER A 166 -10.91 -8.08 -21.18
CA SER A 166 -9.84 -8.24 -20.19
C SER A 166 -9.95 -7.14 -19.14
N TYR A 167 -9.74 -7.49 -17.88
CA TYR A 167 -9.85 -6.57 -16.76
C TYR A 167 -8.48 -6.35 -16.14
N PHE A 168 -8.10 -5.08 -15.96
CA PHE A 168 -6.81 -4.70 -15.42
C PHE A 168 -6.94 -3.65 -14.33
N THR A 169 -5.98 -3.69 -13.41
CA THR A 169 -5.60 -2.53 -12.60
C THR A 169 -4.67 -1.64 -13.41
N GLU A 170 -4.43 -0.40 -12.96
CA GLU A 170 -3.48 0.50 -13.61
C GLU A 170 -2.09 -0.13 -13.79
N ASN A 171 -1.51 -0.74 -12.74
CA ASN A 171 -0.15 -1.29 -12.85
C ASN A 171 -0.10 -2.62 -13.59
N SER A 172 -1.14 -3.46 -13.48
CA SER A 172 -1.20 -4.68 -14.29
C SER A 172 -1.36 -4.34 -15.77
N PHE A 173 -2.19 -3.35 -16.12
CA PHE A 173 -2.27 -2.82 -17.48
C PHE A 173 -0.94 -2.21 -17.92
N ARG A 174 -0.19 -1.58 -17.00
CA ARG A 174 1.13 -1.03 -17.30
C ARG A 174 2.15 -2.07 -17.69
N LYS A 175 2.24 -3.15 -16.91
CA LYS A 175 3.19 -4.26 -17.10
C LYS A 175 2.83 -5.15 -18.29
N ASP A 176 1.56 -5.18 -18.66
CA ASP A 176 1.08 -6.01 -19.75
C ASP A 176 1.66 -5.58 -21.12
N ILE A 177 1.85 -6.51 -22.04
CA ILE A 177 2.45 -6.23 -23.36
C ILE A 177 1.37 -6.25 -24.46
N GLU A 178 0.16 -6.71 -24.16
CA GLU A 178 -0.91 -6.82 -25.14
C GLU A 178 -1.43 -5.45 -25.57
N THR A 179 -1.86 -5.38 -26.83
CA THR A 179 -2.53 -4.23 -27.42
C THR A 179 -4.00 -4.57 -27.68
N PHE A 180 -4.88 -3.58 -27.51
CA PHE A 180 -6.32 -3.74 -27.59
C PHE A 180 -6.91 -2.87 -28.71
N ASP A 181 -8.14 -3.16 -29.13
CA ASP A 181 -8.86 -2.29 -30.06
C ASP A 181 -9.48 -1.11 -29.29
N GLU A 182 -10.09 -1.40 -28.13
CA GLU A 182 -10.68 -0.41 -27.24
C GLU A 182 -10.12 -0.58 -25.82
N VAL A 183 -9.63 0.51 -25.24
CA VAL A 183 -9.19 0.57 -23.83
C VAL A 183 -10.08 1.57 -23.10
N VAL A 184 -10.73 1.14 -22.03
CA VAL A 184 -11.61 1.99 -21.23
C VAL A 184 -11.06 2.14 -19.82
N PHE A 185 -10.63 3.36 -19.50
CA PHE A 185 -10.27 3.75 -18.14
C PHE A 185 -11.53 4.23 -17.40
N VAL A 186 -11.85 3.58 -16.28
CA VAL A 186 -12.93 4.00 -15.39
C VAL A 186 -12.38 4.98 -14.37
N GLY A 187 -12.47 6.27 -14.71
CA GLY A 187 -11.89 7.39 -13.99
C GLY A 187 -11.32 8.43 -14.94
N ASN A 188 -10.97 9.60 -14.42
CA ASN A 188 -10.31 10.64 -15.18
C ASN A 188 -8.77 10.43 -15.19
N PRO A 189 -8.02 11.00 -16.15
CA PRO A 189 -6.57 10.83 -16.23
C PRO A 189 -5.82 11.21 -14.95
N ALA A 190 -6.25 12.27 -14.26
CA ALA A 190 -5.62 12.71 -13.01
C ALA A 190 -5.73 11.66 -11.88
N TYR A 191 -6.79 10.84 -11.88
CA TYR A 191 -6.96 9.78 -10.89
C TYR A 191 -5.90 8.69 -11.00
N PHE A 192 -5.42 8.40 -12.21
CA PHE A 192 -4.36 7.42 -12.47
C PHE A 192 -2.96 8.07 -12.56
N GLY A 193 -2.85 9.40 -12.54
CA GLY A 193 -1.56 10.10 -12.53
C GLY A 193 -0.89 10.22 -13.91
N GLU A 194 0.43 10.44 -13.92
CA GLU A 194 1.19 10.78 -15.14
C GLU A 194 1.38 9.60 -16.09
N TYR A 195 1.29 8.36 -15.62
CA TYR A 195 1.58 7.18 -16.42
C TYR A 195 0.56 6.98 -17.55
N VAL A 196 -0.73 7.12 -17.26
CA VAL A 196 -1.81 6.95 -18.25
C VAL A 196 -1.78 8.03 -19.33
N LYS A 197 -1.15 9.18 -19.07
CA LYS A 197 -0.95 10.24 -20.06
C LYS A 197 0.10 9.87 -21.11
N ASN A 198 0.88 8.83 -20.85
CA ASN A 198 1.99 8.40 -21.71
C ASN A 198 1.83 6.96 -22.22
N THR A 199 0.67 6.33 -21.98
CA THR A 199 0.44 4.92 -22.29
C THR A 199 -0.85 4.71 -23.05
N PHE A 200 -0.73 4.49 -24.36
CA PHE A 200 -1.87 4.28 -25.25
C PHE A 200 -1.75 2.92 -25.94
N LYS A 201 -2.20 1.85 -25.27
CA LYS A 201 -2.16 0.46 -25.78
C LYS A 201 -3.43 0.06 -26.57
N GLY A 202 -4.30 1.04 -26.86
CA GLY A 202 -5.53 0.87 -27.62
C GLY A 202 -5.52 1.71 -28.90
N LYS A 203 -6.24 1.27 -29.95
CA LYS A 203 -6.57 2.15 -31.08
C LYS A 203 -7.47 3.29 -30.62
N THR A 204 -8.47 2.96 -29.79
CA THR A 204 -9.26 3.95 -29.06
C THR A 204 -9.03 3.80 -27.56
N VAL A 205 -8.77 4.91 -26.88
CA VAL A 205 -8.61 4.99 -25.43
C VAL A 205 -9.65 5.95 -24.88
N ALA A 206 -10.58 5.46 -24.07
CA ALA A 206 -11.63 6.28 -23.48
C ALA A 206 -11.44 6.41 -21.97
N PHE A 207 -11.47 7.64 -21.47
CA PHE A 207 -11.57 7.93 -20.04
C PHE A 207 -13.03 8.25 -19.73
N ILE A 208 -13.67 7.43 -18.90
CA ILE A 208 -15.06 7.58 -18.48
C ILE A 208 -15.08 7.94 -17.00
N SER A 209 -15.52 9.15 -16.67
CA SER A 209 -15.65 9.62 -15.28
C SER A 209 -17.02 10.23 -15.04
N TYR A 210 -17.42 10.40 -13.78
CA TYR A 210 -18.59 11.24 -13.48
C TYR A 210 -18.35 12.71 -13.89
N ASP A 211 -19.43 13.43 -14.17
CA ASP A 211 -19.45 14.87 -14.46
C ASP A 211 -18.99 15.77 -13.28
N ILE A 212 -18.80 15.15 -12.12
CA ILE A 212 -18.23 15.74 -10.92
C ILE A 212 -16.72 16.01 -11.08
N PHE A 213 -16.04 15.30 -12.00
CA PHE A 213 -14.60 15.37 -12.20
C PHE A 213 -14.20 15.93 -13.57
N THR A 214 -13.12 16.72 -13.59
CA THR A 214 -12.54 17.22 -14.85
C THR A 214 -11.86 16.07 -15.58
N ASN A 215 -12.17 15.92 -16.86
CA ASN A 215 -11.66 14.86 -17.71
C ASN A 215 -10.90 15.47 -18.90
N SER A 216 -9.58 15.55 -18.76
CA SER A 216 -8.71 16.18 -19.75
C SER A 216 -7.27 15.68 -19.62
N ILE A 217 -6.55 15.66 -20.74
CA ILE A 217 -5.10 15.50 -20.78
C ILE A 217 -4.55 16.75 -21.46
N SER A 218 -3.66 17.47 -20.77
CA SER A 218 -2.81 18.47 -21.40
C SER A 218 -1.54 17.78 -21.87
N PRO A 219 -1.32 17.62 -23.20
CA PRO A 219 -0.02 17.16 -23.69
C PRO A 219 1.04 18.19 -23.27
N LYS A 220 2.18 17.71 -22.77
CA LYS A 220 3.33 18.58 -22.53
C LYS A 220 3.83 19.08 -23.88
N LYS A 221 3.88 20.41 -24.06
CA LYS A 221 4.31 21.00 -25.34
C LYS A 221 5.75 20.62 -25.63
N ILE A 222 5.96 20.09 -26.83
CA ILE A 222 7.22 19.55 -27.37
C ILE A 222 8.40 20.53 -27.26
N PHE A 223 8.15 21.84 -27.24
CA PHE A 223 9.20 22.86 -27.27
C PHE A 223 9.57 23.50 -25.93
N GLU A 224 8.78 23.31 -24.87
CA GLU A 224 9.11 23.92 -23.56
C GLU A 224 10.16 23.10 -22.78
N ASP A 225 10.30 21.80 -23.07
CA ASP A 225 11.23 20.87 -22.39
C ASP A 225 12.50 20.51 -23.21
N ILE A 226 12.61 20.98 -24.47
CA ILE A 226 13.83 20.78 -25.29
C ILE A 226 15.07 21.36 -24.61
N ASP A 227 14.89 22.33 -23.72
CA ASP A 227 15.96 23.23 -23.29
C ASP A 227 16.79 22.77 -22.09
N LYS A 228 16.73 21.49 -21.67
CA LYS A 228 17.61 21.00 -20.57
C LYS A 228 18.36 19.69 -20.81
N LYS A 229 17.93 18.80 -21.71
CA LYS A 229 18.59 17.48 -21.93
C LYS A 229 18.54 16.92 -23.36
N GLY A 230 17.97 17.62 -24.34
CA GLY A 230 17.98 17.16 -25.75
C GLY A 230 17.18 15.88 -26.04
N VAL A 231 16.12 15.60 -25.25
CA VAL A 231 15.26 14.42 -25.44
C VAL A 231 14.00 14.81 -26.21
N TYR A 232 13.75 14.19 -27.37
CA TYR A 232 12.52 14.31 -28.14
C TYR A 232 11.52 13.24 -27.71
N SER A 233 10.30 13.63 -27.35
CA SER A 233 9.21 12.70 -27.04
C SER A 233 8.27 12.57 -28.24
N THR A 234 8.22 11.37 -28.84
CA THR A 234 7.30 11.01 -29.93
C THR A 234 6.01 10.35 -29.44
N ILE A 235 5.78 10.36 -28.11
CA ILE A 235 4.66 9.64 -27.47
C ILE A 235 3.29 10.15 -27.97
N PHE A 236 3.21 11.42 -28.35
CA PHE A 236 1.99 12.07 -28.83
C PHE A 236 1.88 12.09 -30.36
N ASP A 237 2.89 11.59 -31.07
CA ASP A 237 2.85 11.52 -32.52
C ASP A 237 1.76 10.49 -32.91
N ASN A 238 0.90 10.86 -33.86
CA ASN A 238 -0.26 10.08 -34.30
C ASN A 238 -1.34 9.85 -33.22
N ILE A 239 -1.45 10.75 -32.22
CA ILE A 239 -2.54 10.74 -31.25
C ILE A 239 -3.49 11.90 -31.48
N SER A 240 -4.76 11.58 -31.72
CA SER A 240 -5.86 12.54 -31.74
C SER A 240 -6.53 12.58 -30.36
N PHE A 241 -6.61 13.77 -29.77
CA PHE A 241 -7.33 13.98 -28.51
C PHE A 241 -8.72 14.55 -28.79
N GLY A 242 -9.74 13.96 -28.17
CA GLY A 242 -11.07 14.56 -28.10
C GLY A 242 -11.09 15.82 -27.24
N GLU A 243 -12.22 16.52 -27.25
CA GLU A 243 -12.37 17.76 -26.49
C GLU A 243 -12.30 17.52 -24.98
N PRO A 244 -11.52 18.33 -24.23
CA PRO A 244 -11.44 18.22 -22.79
C PRO A 244 -12.78 18.61 -22.15
N ILE A 245 -13.22 17.87 -21.14
CA ILE A 245 -14.51 18.10 -20.47
C ILE A 245 -14.27 18.58 -19.04
N GLN A 246 -14.77 19.77 -18.71
CA GLN A 246 -14.67 20.33 -17.36
C GLN A 246 -15.70 19.72 -16.41
N LYS A 247 -15.38 19.71 -15.11
CA LYS A 247 -16.35 19.30 -14.08
C LYS A 247 -17.51 20.29 -13.98
N LYS A 248 -18.70 19.78 -13.68
CA LYS A 248 -19.88 20.56 -13.32
C LYS A 248 -19.97 20.89 -11.82
N SER A 249 -19.16 20.21 -11.00
CA SER A 249 -19.16 20.38 -9.54
C SER A 249 -18.07 21.33 -9.06
N ASN A 250 -18.33 22.02 -7.95
CA ASN A 250 -17.30 22.78 -7.21
C ASN A 250 -16.51 21.88 -6.25
N PHE A 251 -16.84 20.60 -6.20
CA PHE A 251 -16.17 19.63 -5.35
C PHE A 251 -14.71 19.53 -5.77
N THR A 252 -13.81 19.87 -4.86
CA THR A 252 -12.37 19.88 -5.12
C THR A 252 -11.76 18.82 -4.25
N LEU A 253 -11.03 17.89 -4.86
CA LEU A 253 -10.59 16.72 -4.12
C LEU A 253 -9.17 16.28 -4.41
N GLU A 254 -8.46 16.01 -3.33
CA GLU A 254 -7.21 15.27 -3.32
C GLU A 254 -7.34 14.08 -2.36
N GLN A 255 -7.42 12.86 -2.90
CA GLN A 255 -7.50 11.63 -2.11
C GLN A 255 -6.23 11.44 -1.25
N ALA A 256 -5.14 12.12 -1.66
CA ALA A 256 -3.90 12.23 -0.92
C ALA A 256 -4.06 12.90 0.47
N GLU A 257 -5.03 13.79 0.67
CA GLU A 257 -5.22 14.51 1.95
C GLU A 257 -5.54 13.56 3.11
N LEU A 258 -6.36 12.52 2.87
CA LEU A 258 -6.81 11.58 3.91
C LEU A 258 -5.69 10.66 4.41
N LEU A 259 -4.87 10.15 3.47
CA LEU A 259 -3.73 9.27 3.74
C LEU A 259 -2.62 9.98 4.53
N ASN A 260 -2.49 11.29 4.34
CA ASN A 260 -1.44 12.09 4.97
C ASN A 260 -1.73 12.38 6.45
N MET A 261 -2.99 12.46 6.90
CA MET A 261 -3.28 12.86 8.28
C MET A 261 -2.94 11.78 9.32
N ALA A 262 -3.35 10.52 9.10
CA ALA A 262 -3.07 9.42 10.03
C ALA A 262 -1.56 9.18 10.17
N VAL A 263 -0.85 9.23 9.04
CA VAL A 263 0.60 9.19 8.99
C VAL A 263 1.22 10.37 9.72
N SER A 264 0.74 11.59 9.50
CA SER A 264 1.26 12.79 10.17
C SER A 264 1.09 12.70 11.69
N ARG A 265 -0.07 12.26 12.18
CA ARG A 265 -0.33 12.04 13.60
C ARG A 265 0.64 11.03 14.21
N PHE A 266 0.85 9.89 13.54
CA PHE A 266 1.82 8.89 13.98
C PHE A 266 3.25 9.43 13.99
N LEU A 267 3.65 10.18 12.96
CA LEU A 267 4.97 10.81 12.89
C LEU A 267 5.18 11.84 14.00
N GLU A 268 4.14 12.58 14.39
CA GLU A 268 4.18 13.51 15.53
C GLU A 268 4.33 12.78 16.88
N GLU A 269 3.56 11.70 17.10
CA GLU A 269 3.71 10.83 18.29
C GLU A 269 5.11 10.22 18.38
N GLN A 270 5.69 9.84 17.23
CA GLN A 270 7.06 9.34 17.14
C GLN A 270 8.09 10.43 17.47
N LYS A 271 7.92 11.67 17.00
CA LYS A 271 8.87 12.77 17.29
C LYS A 271 9.06 12.96 18.80
N ASN A 272 7.97 12.97 19.56
CA ASN A 272 8.01 13.08 21.03
C ASN A 272 8.73 11.89 21.70
N THR A 273 8.74 10.72 21.06
CA THR A 273 9.39 9.50 21.56
C THR A 273 10.86 9.40 21.09
N LEU A 274 11.18 9.96 19.92
CA LEU A 274 12.50 9.90 19.26
C LEU A 274 13.48 10.96 19.76
N GLU A 275 13.03 12.07 20.35
CA GLU A 275 13.90 13.08 20.98
C GLU A 275 14.84 12.49 22.05
N VAL A 276 14.51 11.32 22.61
CA VAL A 276 15.33 10.61 23.59
C VAL A 276 16.30 9.58 22.95
N ASN A 277 16.05 9.11 21.72
CA ASN A 277 16.72 7.95 21.10
C ASN A 277 17.00 8.09 19.58
N PHE A 278 17.36 9.27 19.10
CA PHE A 278 17.58 9.56 17.66
C PHE A 278 18.58 8.64 16.93
N GLN A 279 19.54 8.03 17.66
CA GLN A 279 20.56 7.15 17.09
C GLN A 279 20.07 5.75 16.67
N ASP A 280 18.85 5.36 17.04
CA ASP A 280 18.25 4.06 16.68
C ASP A 280 17.30 4.13 15.48
N ALA A 281 17.02 5.33 14.96
CA ALA A 281 16.03 5.50 13.91
C ALA A 281 16.52 4.95 12.56
N VAL A 282 15.61 4.35 11.80
CA VAL A 282 15.89 3.75 10.49
C VAL A 282 15.17 4.54 9.40
N ASP A 283 15.89 4.83 8.32
CA ASP A 283 15.31 5.41 7.11
C ASP A 283 14.29 4.45 6.48
N SER A 284 13.06 4.92 6.40
CA SER A 284 11.93 4.17 5.88
C SER A 284 11.04 5.03 5.01
N SER A 285 10.26 4.37 4.17
CA SER A 285 9.21 4.95 3.34
C SER A 285 7.87 4.33 3.69
N ILE A 286 6.78 5.03 3.37
CA ILE A 286 5.44 4.60 3.74
C ILE A 286 4.87 3.75 2.61
N VAL A 287 4.32 2.60 2.98
CA VAL A 287 3.61 1.71 2.07
C VAL A 287 2.16 1.66 2.53
N TYR A 288 1.25 2.08 1.67
CA TYR A 288 -0.18 1.99 1.90
C TYR A 288 -0.73 0.69 1.32
N LEU A 289 -1.61 0.04 2.07
CA LEU A 289 -2.12 -1.32 1.83
C LEU A 289 -3.63 -1.30 1.63
N GLU A 290 -4.15 -2.30 0.90
CA GLU A 290 -5.57 -2.36 0.49
C GLU A 290 -6.57 -2.34 1.65
N ASN A 291 -6.20 -2.85 2.83
CA ASN A 291 -7.09 -2.92 3.99
C ASN A 291 -7.10 -1.65 4.85
N ASP A 292 -7.02 -0.46 4.24
CA ASP A 292 -6.91 0.85 4.93
C ASP A 292 -5.81 0.88 6.00
N ARG A 293 -4.66 0.28 5.65
CA ARG A 293 -3.49 0.22 6.53
C ARG A 293 -2.28 0.84 5.87
N PHE A 294 -1.32 1.21 6.69
CA PHE A 294 0.00 1.59 6.24
C PHE A 294 1.08 0.90 7.06
N LEU A 295 2.29 0.81 6.53
CA LEU A 295 3.47 0.39 7.26
C LEU A 295 4.69 1.19 6.82
N PHE A 296 5.72 1.18 7.66
CA PHE A 296 7.02 1.74 7.32
C PHE A 296 7.96 0.64 6.82
N ALA A 297 8.33 0.71 5.56
CA ALA A 297 9.26 -0.22 4.94
C ALA A 297 10.68 0.39 4.91
N PRO A 298 11.70 -0.30 5.44
CA PRO A 298 13.06 0.23 5.43
C PRO A 298 13.65 0.29 4.02
N ASN A 299 14.27 1.42 3.67
CA ASN A 299 14.73 1.70 2.30
C ASN A 299 15.81 0.74 1.79
N ASP A 300 16.65 0.22 2.68
CA ASP A 300 17.75 -0.70 2.36
C ASP A 300 17.41 -2.17 2.68
N SER A 301 16.13 -2.49 2.87
CA SER A 301 15.69 -3.85 3.19
C SER A 301 15.25 -4.65 1.96
N LYS A 302 15.24 -5.98 2.14
CA LYS A 302 14.56 -6.90 1.23
C LYS A 302 13.20 -7.25 1.81
N ILE A 303 12.16 -7.04 1.02
CA ILE A 303 10.77 -7.28 1.41
C ILE A 303 10.27 -8.56 0.76
N ARG A 304 9.42 -9.30 1.48
CA ARG A 304 8.77 -10.50 0.96
C ARG A 304 7.56 -10.09 0.14
N VAL A 305 7.56 -10.43 -1.14
CA VAL A 305 6.48 -10.17 -2.08
C VAL A 305 5.91 -11.49 -2.60
N PHE A 306 4.59 -11.59 -2.64
CA PHE A 306 3.85 -12.69 -3.22
C PHE A 306 3.60 -12.44 -4.71
N SER A 307 4.11 -13.33 -5.56
CA SER A 307 4.06 -13.26 -7.02
C SER A 307 3.29 -14.47 -7.55
N PRO A 308 1.97 -14.35 -7.78
CA PRO A 308 1.11 -15.48 -8.16
C PRO A 308 1.46 -16.11 -9.52
N ASN A 309 2.08 -15.34 -10.42
CA ASN A 309 2.31 -15.75 -11.80
C ASN A 309 3.58 -16.59 -12.01
N GLU A 310 4.37 -16.82 -10.96
CA GLU A 310 5.64 -17.52 -11.07
C GLU A 310 5.53 -18.98 -10.60
N LYS A 311 5.77 -19.92 -11.52
CA LYS A 311 5.67 -21.35 -11.23
C LYS A 311 6.72 -21.78 -10.20
N GLY A 312 6.25 -22.29 -9.05
CA GLY A 312 7.06 -22.99 -8.05
C GLY A 312 7.69 -22.12 -6.97
N ASN A 313 7.62 -20.78 -7.07
CA ASN A 313 8.14 -19.89 -6.03
C ASN A 313 7.30 -18.60 -5.93
N PHE A 314 6.14 -18.70 -5.28
CA PHE A 314 5.21 -17.60 -5.15
C PHE A 314 5.64 -16.52 -4.17
N ILE A 315 6.66 -16.71 -3.33
CA ILE A 315 7.14 -15.68 -2.39
C ILE A 315 8.61 -15.40 -2.62
N LYS A 316 8.93 -14.18 -3.05
CA LYS A 316 10.29 -13.72 -3.30
C LYS A 316 10.71 -12.61 -2.35
N GLN A 317 12.02 -12.49 -2.17
CA GLN A 317 12.61 -11.34 -1.51
C GLN A 317 13.16 -10.38 -2.56
N ILE A 318 12.49 -9.24 -2.73
CA ILE A 318 12.92 -8.18 -3.65
C ILE A 318 13.40 -6.97 -2.86
N SER A 319 14.26 -6.13 -3.46
CA SER A 319 14.68 -4.90 -2.80
C SER A 319 13.49 -3.96 -2.65
N PHE A 320 13.40 -3.21 -1.55
CA PHE A 320 12.36 -2.19 -1.39
C PHE A 320 12.30 -1.21 -2.58
N LYS A 321 13.45 -0.90 -3.19
CA LYS A 321 13.52 -0.01 -4.35
C LYS A 321 12.74 -0.54 -5.55
N ASP A 322 12.68 -1.87 -5.69
CA ASP A 322 12.05 -2.59 -6.80
C ASP A 322 10.59 -2.95 -6.52
N ILE A 323 10.07 -2.63 -5.33
CA ILE A 323 8.65 -2.81 -5.02
C ILE A 323 7.84 -1.75 -5.74
N GLU A 324 6.73 -2.18 -6.32
CA GLU A 324 5.78 -1.33 -7.00
C GLU A 324 4.38 -1.46 -6.39
N GLU A 325 3.51 -0.54 -6.78
CA GLU A 325 2.08 -0.65 -6.53
C GLU A 325 1.50 -1.89 -7.23
N ASP A 326 0.40 -2.43 -6.69
CA ASP A 326 -0.19 -3.74 -6.99
C ASP A 326 0.65 -4.98 -6.61
N ASP A 327 1.90 -4.82 -6.15
CA ASP A 327 2.63 -5.95 -5.58
C ASP A 327 1.97 -6.40 -4.27
N TYR A 328 2.00 -7.71 -3.99
CA TYR A 328 1.45 -8.26 -2.75
C TYR A 328 2.55 -8.42 -1.70
N ILE A 329 2.51 -7.66 -0.61
CA ILE A 329 3.47 -7.78 0.47
C ILE A 329 3.05 -8.86 1.47
N VAL A 330 4.00 -9.67 1.92
CA VAL A 330 3.77 -10.70 2.95
C VAL A 330 4.23 -10.18 4.30
N ILE A 331 3.27 -9.97 5.19
CA ILE A 331 3.44 -9.40 6.52
C ILE A 331 3.19 -10.46 7.59
N ARG A 332 3.97 -10.41 8.67
CA ARG A 332 3.77 -11.25 9.86
C ARG A 332 3.07 -10.42 10.92
N ASN A 333 2.05 -10.98 11.55
CA ASN A 333 1.40 -10.27 12.65
C ASN A 333 2.24 -10.38 13.94
N ASP A 334 2.22 -9.32 14.76
CA ASP A 334 3.11 -9.03 15.89
C ASP A 334 3.31 -10.11 16.96
N ARG A 335 2.55 -11.21 16.97
CA ARG A 335 2.66 -12.25 18.02
C ARG A 335 3.91 -13.14 17.90
N ASP A 336 4.76 -12.93 16.89
CA ASP A 336 5.63 -13.99 16.39
C ASP A 336 7.11 -13.62 16.20
N SER A 337 7.63 -12.66 16.98
CA SER A 337 9.06 -12.30 16.95
C SER A 337 9.99 -13.51 17.22
N LYS A 338 9.49 -14.55 17.90
CA LYS A 338 10.23 -15.77 18.22
C LYS A 338 10.20 -16.86 17.13
N LEU A 339 9.33 -16.76 16.12
CA LEU A 339 9.17 -17.83 15.12
C LEU A 339 10.48 -18.19 14.41
N ILE A 340 11.29 -17.20 14.04
CA ILE A 340 12.58 -17.46 13.38
C ILE A 340 13.53 -18.19 14.34
N ALA A 341 13.54 -17.81 15.62
CA ALA A 341 14.37 -18.44 16.63
C ALA A 341 13.93 -19.87 16.91
N GLU A 342 12.62 -20.14 16.98
CA GLU A 342 12.04 -21.46 17.20
C GLU A 342 12.33 -22.39 16.01
N VAL A 343 12.09 -21.94 14.78
CA VAL A 343 12.40 -22.70 13.56
C VAL A 343 13.91 -22.91 13.43
N ALA A 344 14.73 -21.93 13.78
CA ALA A 344 16.18 -22.11 13.77
C ALA A 344 16.63 -23.18 14.76
N ASP A 345 16.03 -23.20 15.95
CA ASP A 345 16.39 -24.15 17.02
C ASP A 345 15.88 -25.56 16.71
N HIS A 346 14.63 -25.69 16.23
CA HIS A 346 14.01 -26.98 15.92
C HIS A 346 14.51 -27.60 14.60
N ASP A 347 14.50 -26.84 13.50
CA ASP A 347 14.70 -27.38 12.15
C ASP A 347 16.16 -27.31 11.67
N VAL A 348 17.02 -26.46 12.28
CA VAL A 348 18.40 -26.26 11.80
C VAL A 348 19.45 -26.63 12.84
N LEU A 349 19.36 -26.07 14.06
CA LEU A 349 20.34 -26.34 15.13
C LEU A 349 20.07 -27.66 15.85
N THR A 350 18.82 -28.10 15.87
CA THR A 350 18.33 -29.38 16.40
C THR A 350 18.92 -29.67 17.79
N LYS A 351 19.74 -30.71 17.93
CA LYS A 351 20.33 -31.17 19.19
C LYS A 351 21.33 -30.17 19.79
N ASN A 352 21.96 -29.33 18.97
CA ASN A 352 22.94 -28.34 19.43
C ASN A 352 22.31 -27.02 19.89
N ALA A 353 21.01 -26.81 19.66
CA ALA A 353 20.32 -25.56 19.97
C ALA A 353 20.54 -25.13 21.43
N LYS A 354 20.25 -26.02 22.40
CA LYS A 354 20.43 -25.72 23.84
C LYS A 354 21.85 -25.30 24.18
N LYS A 355 22.86 -26.02 23.66
CA LYS A 355 24.28 -25.71 23.90
C LYS A 355 24.64 -24.32 23.35
N TYR A 356 24.20 -24.01 22.13
CA TYR A 356 24.52 -22.74 21.48
C TYR A 356 23.79 -21.56 22.13
N ARG A 357 22.54 -21.75 22.55
CA ARG A 357 21.76 -20.74 23.29
C ARG A 357 22.34 -20.46 24.67
N LEU A 358 22.92 -21.46 25.36
CA LEU A 358 23.65 -21.25 26.61
C LEU A 358 24.84 -20.30 26.41
N LEU A 359 25.67 -20.55 25.37
CA LEU A 359 26.79 -19.67 25.03
C LEU A 359 26.31 -18.25 24.64
N GLN A 360 25.20 -18.14 23.90
CA GLN A 360 24.60 -16.85 23.56
C GLN A 360 24.16 -16.08 24.81
N ASN A 361 23.49 -16.76 25.74
CA ASN A 361 22.99 -16.13 26.96
C ASN A 361 24.12 -15.77 27.91
N GLU A 362 25.17 -16.57 28.01
CA GLU A 362 26.29 -16.30 28.92
C GLU A 362 26.95 -14.92 28.66
N TRP A 363 27.28 -14.61 27.41
CA TRP A 363 27.91 -13.32 27.11
C TRP A 363 26.91 -12.16 27.23
N LYS A 364 25.64 -12.38 26.86
CA LYS A 364 24.57 -11.38 27.03
C LYS A 364 24.28 -11.08 28.49
N ASP A 365 24.26 -12.07 29.36
CA ASP A 365 24.06 -11.90 30.80
C ASP A 365 25.19 -11.10 31.43
N LYS A 366 26.44 -11.36 31.04
CA LYS A 366 27.58 -10.54 31.46
C LYS A 366 27.48 -9.10 30.96
N LEU A 367 27.01 -8.89 29.72
CA LEU A 367 26.76 -7.55 29.20
C LEU A 367 25.65 -6.84 29.99
N ARG A 368 24.49 -7.49 30.17
CA ARG A 368 23.34 -7.00 30.95
C ARG A 368 23.73 -6.66 32.38
N PHE A 369 24.54 -7.52 33.02
CA PHE A 369 25.06 -7.26 34.36
C PHE A 369 25.90 -5.98 34.43
N ASN A 370 26.80 -5.77 33.47
CA ASN A 370 27.61 -4.55 33.41
C ASN A 370 26.75 -3.30 33.16
N VAL A 371 25.74 -3.40 32.28
CA VAL A 371 24.78 -2.32 32.01
C VAL A 371 23.98 -1.99 33.26
N LYS A 372 23.45 -2.99 33.97
CA LYS A 372 22.70 -2.82 35.22
C LYS A 372 23.57 -2.19 36.32
N LYS A 373 24.85 -2.58 36.40
CA LYS A 373 25.79 -2.10 37.44
C LYS A 373 26.30 -0.68 37.20
N LYS A 374 26.56 -0.29 35.95
CA LYS A 374 27.27 0.96 35.62
C LYS A 374 26.42 2.00 34.87
N GLY A 375 25.24 1.61 34.40
CA GLY A 375 24.41 2.40 33.51
C GLY A 375 24.86 2.27 32.05
N ILE A 376 23.89 2.31 31.13
CA ILE A 376 24.11 2.02 29.70
C ILE A 376 25.09 2.99 29.03
N ARG A 377 24.98 4.29 29.34
CA ARG A 377 25.86 5.35 28.82
C ARG A 377 27.32 5.08 29.17
N ARG A 378 27.59 4.80 30.44
CA ARG A 378 28.94 4.52 30.93
C ARG A 378 29.55 3.27 30.32
N VAL A 379 28.74 2.23 30.07
CA VAL A 379 29.24 1.01 29.40
C VAL A 379 29.54 1.30 27.93
N SER A 380 28.68 2.05 27.23
CA SER A 380 28.92 2.52 25.86
C SER A 380 30.24 3.29 25.76
N ASP A 381 30.45 4.29 26.62
CA ASP A 381 31.68 5.09 26.66
C ASP A 381 32.93 4.23 26.90
N ILE A 382 32.84 3.21 27.76
CA ILE A 382 33.95 2.28 28.02
C ILE A 382 34.25 1.45 26.77
N LEU A 383 33.23 0.91 26.09
CA LEU A 383 33.45 0.07 24.90
C LEU A 383 34.03 0.87 23.74
N VAL A 384 33.57 2.10 23.53
CA VAL A 384 34.08 3.00 22.49
C VAL A 384 35.52 3.41 22.81
N ASN A 385 35.75 4.04 23.98
CA ASN A 385 37.00 4.74 24.26
C ASN A 385 38.13 3.81 24.71
N LYS A 386 37.82 2.73 25.43
CA LYS A 386 38.84 1.82 25.99
C LYS A 386 39.13 0.62 25.09
N TYR A 387 38.11 0.14 24.37
CA TYR A 387 38.20 -1.08 23.57
C TYR A 387 38.09 -0.83 22.06
N ASN A 388 37.98 0.43 21.63
CA ASN A 388 37.90 0.84 20.23
C ASN A 388 36.81 0.09 19.45
N ILE A 389 35.62 0.03 20.05
CA ILE A 389 34.41 -0.56 19.47
C ILE A 389 33.52 0.59 18.97
N ASN A 390 33.75 1.03 17.74
CA ASN A 390 33.08 2.19 17.16
C ASN A 390 31.56 1.98 16.99
N THR A 391 31.12 0.72 16.96
CA THR A 391 29.70 0.35 16.89
C THR A 391 28.97 0.38 18.24
N ALA A 392 29.65 0.64 19.36
CA ALA A 392 29.08 0.54 20.71
C ALA A 392 28.31 1.78 21.17
N SER A 393 27.36 2.27 20.37
CA SER A 393 26.41 3.32 20.81
C SER A 393 25.46 2.80 21.90
N MET A 394 24.80 3.70 22.64
CA MET A 394 23.79 3.31 23.65
C MET A 394 22.65 2.48 23.03
N ALA A 395 22.23 2.91 21.84
CA ALA A 395 21.38 2.24 20.88
C ALA A 395 21.76 0.77 20.65
N SER A 396 22.98 0.57 20.13
CA SER A 396 23.52 -0.77 19.86
C SER A 396 23.61 -1.61 21.13
N LEU A 397 23.98 -1.02 22.27
CA LEU A 397 24.00 -1.70 23.56
C LEU A 397 22.61 -2.21 24.00
N ARG A 398 21.55 -1.41 23.81
CA ARG A 398 20.17 -1.85 24.08
C ARG A 398 19.82 -3.04 23.20
N SER A 399 20.09 -2.93 21.89
CA SER A 399 19.88 -4.00 20.93
C SER A 399 20.63 -5.28 21.31
N TRP A 400 21.92 -5.19 21.69
CA TRP A 400 22.73 -6.36 22.07
C TRP A 400 22.26 -7.02 23.37
N CYS A 401 21.63 -6.26 24.28
CA CYS A 401 21.01 -6.80 25.48
C CYS A 401 19.69 -7.56 25.22
N ASN A 402 19.01 -7.29 24.10
CA ASN A 402 17.76 -7.93 23.72
C ASN A 402 17.98 -9.37 23.22
N GLU A 403 16.91 -10.20 23.23
CA GLU A 403 16.98 -11.59 22.79
C GLU A 403 17.28 -11.73 21.29
N ASP A 404 16.79 -10.79 20.47
CA ASP A 404 16.85 -10.85 19.01
C ASP A 404 18.24 -10.62 18.41
N SER A 405 19.14 -9.95 19.14
CA SER A 405 20.51 -9.73 18.67
C SER A 405 21.35 -11.01 18.79
N ILE A 406 21.94 -11.48 17.70
CA ILE A 406 22.66 -12.76 17.69
C ILE A 406 24.17 -12.57 17.69
N CYS A 407 24.68 -11.81 16.73
CA CYS A 407 26.10 -11.67 16.47
C CYS A 407 26.41 -10.23 16.08
N PRO A 408 26.70 -9.35 17.06
CA PRO A 408 27.20 -8.01 16.79
C PRO A 408 28.44 -8.03 15.87
N THR A 409 28.60 -7.01 15.04
CA THR A 409 29.70 -6.92 14.06
C THR A 409 31.07 -7.09 14.73
N GLU A 410 31.27 -6.43 15.87
CA GLU A 410 32.53 -6.43 16.63
C GLU A 410 32.50 -7.36 17.86
N LEU A 411 31.69 -8.44 17.82
CA LEU A 411 31.53 -9.36 18.96
C LEU A 411 32.84 -9.84 19.60
N PRO A 412 33.92 -10.20 18.85
CA PRO A 412 35.18 -10.59 19.48
C PRO A 412 35.77 -9.52 20.42
N LYS A 413 35.70 -8.24 20.05
CA LYS A 413 36.15 -7.14 20.89
C LYS A 413 35.26 -6.97 22.12
N ILE A 414 33.94 -7.15 21.95
CA ILE A 414 32.98 -7.11 23.07
C ILE A 414 33.30 -8.22 24.08
N LEU A 415 33.55 -9.45 23.63
CA LEU A 415 33.91 -10.57 24.50
C LEU A 415 35.24 -10.32 25.23
N LYS A 416 36.23 -9.73 24.55
CA LYS A 416 37.48 -9.28 25.17
C LYS A 416 37.23 -8.23 26.27
N ALA A 417 36.33 -7.27 26.03
CA ALA A 417 35.93 -6.28 27.02
C ALA A 417 35.21 -6.89 28.24
N LEU A 418 34.50 -8.01 28.02
CA LEU A 418 33.87 -8.83 29.06
C LEU A 418 34.84 -9.81 29.74
N LYS A 419 36.15 -9.73 29.45
CA LYS A 419 37.24 -10.52 30.04
C LYS A 419 37.15 -12.03 29.74
N TYR A 420 36.72 -12.39 28.53
CA TYR A 420 36.85 -13.76 28.04
C TYR A 420 38.30 -14.04 27.61
N ASP A 421 38.74 -15.28 27.76
CA ASP A 421 39.99 -15.78 27.20
C ASP A 421 39.88 -16.02 25.68
N GLU A 422 41.02 -16.04 24.98
CA GLU A 422 41.06 -16.11 23.50
C GLU A 422 40.38 -17.37 22.94
N ASP A 423 40.47 -18.51 23.64
CA ASP A 423 39.84 -19.75 23.19
C ASP A 423 38.32 -19.68 23.30
N LYS A 424 37.79 -19.16 24.42
CA LYS A 424 36.34 -18.90 24.55
C LYS A 424 35.84 -17.82 23.61
N ILE A 425 36.65 -16.81 23.28
CA ILE A 425 36.28 -15.80 22.27
C ILE A 425 36.04 -16.48 20.92
N LYS A 426 36.99 -17.32 20.47
CA LYS A 426 36.88 -18.06 19.20
C LYS A 426 35.67 -18.99 19.19
N GLU A 427 35.47 -19.76 20.26
CA GLU A 427 34.32 -20.68 20.39
C GLU A 427 32.99 -19.92 20.33
N THR A 428 32.86 -18.85 21.11
CA THR A 428 31.63 -18.06 21.19
C THR A 428 31.34 -17.38 19.85
N TYR A 429 32.33 -16.76 19.23
CA TYR A 429 32.15 -16.09 17.93
C TYR A 429 31.73 -17.07 16.83
N LYS A 430 32.39 -18.23 16.74
CA LYS A 430 32.03 -19.30 15.79
C LYS A 430 30.61 -19.77 16.04
N THR A 431 30.22 -19.97 17.30
CA THR A 431 28.87 -20.37 17.68
C THR A 431 27.83 -19.32 17.28
N MET A 432 28.08 -18.03 17.53
CA MET A 432 27.13 -16.97 17.16
C MET A 432 26.97 -16.86 15.63
N LYS A 433 28.03 -17.13 14.86
CA LYS A 433 27.93 -17.24 13.40
C LYS A 433 27.07 -18.42 12.95
N ILE A 434 27.16 -19.56 13.63
CA ILE A 434 26.30 -20.72 13.35
C ILE A 434 24.83 -20.37 13.64
N ILE A 435 24.52 -19.74 14.77
CA ILE A 435 23.14 -19.30 15.09
C ILE A 435 22.65 -18.29 14.05
N GLN A 436 23.49 -17.31 13.66
CA GLN A 436 23.13 -16.31 12.64
C GLN A 436 22.80 -16.95 11.29
N LEU A 437 23.58 -17.96 10.86
CA LEU A 437 23.31 -18.73 9.64
C LEU A 437 22.03 -19.58 9.79
N ALA A 438 21.79 -20.16 10.95
CA ALA A 438 20.58 -20.92 11.24
C ALA A 438 19.33 -20.05 11.15
N HIS A 439 19.35 -18.81 11.65
CA HIS A 439 18.27 -17.84 11.49
C HIS A 439 17.99 -17.50 10.04
N ARG A 440 19.04 -17.31 9.22
CA ARG A 440 18.88 -17.09 7.78
C ARG A 440 18.25 -18.30 7.08
N LYS A 441 18.65 -19.52 7.46
CA LYS A 441 18.05 -20.76 6.94
C LYS A 441 16.60 -20.92 7.40
N ALA A 442 16.30 -20.66 8.67
CA ALA A 442 14.94 -20.66 9.22
C ALA A 442 14.04 -19.69 8.46
N GLY A 443 14.52 -18.49 8.13
CA GLY A 443 13.78 -17.55 7.29
C GLY A 443 13.38 -18.11 5.93
N ARG A 444 14.24 -18.94 5.29
CA ARG A 444 13.94 -19.63 4.04
C ARG A 444 12.98 -20.81 4.23
N ILE A 445 13.16 -21.59 5.29
CA ILE A 445 12.28 -22.70 5.65
C ILE A 445 10.86 -22.18 5.89
N ILE A 446 10.72 -21.05 6.60
CA ILE A 446 9.41 -20.42 6.80
C ILE A 446 8.79 -20.02 5.47
N SER A 447 9.53 -19.35 4.60
CA SER A 447 9.02 -19.02 3.26
C SER A 447 8.60 -20.26 2.48
N TYR A 448 9.34 -21.36 2.54
CA TYR A 448 9.01 -22.61 1.85
C TYR A 448 7.76 -23.30 2.45
N LYS A 449 7.68 -23.42 3.77
CA LYS A 449 6.51 -24.00 4.45
C LYS A 449 5.25 -23.17 4.21
N LEU A 450 5.37 -21.84 4.22
CA LEU A 450 4.27 -20.95 3.83
C LEU A 450 3.81 -21.25 2.40
N MET A 451 4.73 -21.43 1.44
CA MET A 451 4.34 -21.78 0.06
C MET A 451 3.52 -23.07 -0.03
N ALA A 452 3.80 -24.06 0.82
CA ALA A 452 3.06 -25.32 0.84
C ALA A 452 1.64 -25.17 1.41
N GLU A 453 1.40 -24.14 2.23
CA GLU A 453 0.09 -23.87 2.85
C GLU A 453 -0.80 -22.96 2.00
N LEU A 454 -0.22 -22.23 1.05
CA LEU A 454 -0.97 -21.32 0.19
C LEU A 454 -1.76 -22.14 -0.85
N SER A 455 -3.09 -22.13 -0.74
CA SER A 455 -3.98 -22.79 -1.70
C SER A 455 -4.12 -21.99 -3.00
N ASN A 456 -4.55 -22.65 -4.08
CA ASN A 456 -4.87 -21.99 -5.35
C ASN A 456 -5.99 -20.93 -5.20
N ASP A 457 -6.85 -21.06 -4.18
CA ASP A 457 -7.97 -20.14 -3.92
C ASP A 457 -7.51 -18.79 -3.36
N ILE A 458 -6.30 -18.70 -2.80
CA ILE A 458 -5.76 -17.44 -2.26
C ILE A 458 -5.60 -16.40 -3.36
N LEU A 459 -5.24 -16.82 -4.58
CA LEU A 459 -5.12 -15.92 -5.72
C LEU A 459 -6.46 -15.25 -6.02
N LYS A 460 -7.55 -16.00 -5.93
CA LYS A 460 -8.91 -15.50 -6.13
C LYS A 460 -9.28 -14.49 -5.04
N GLU A 461 -9.04 -14.84 -3.78
CA GLU A 461 -9.27 -13.96 -2.62
C GLU A 461 -8.43 -12.66 -2.71
N LEU A 462 -7.15 -12.76 -3.08
CA LEU A 462 -6.26 -11.62 -3.27
C LEU A 462 -6.63 -10.75 -4.47
N GLN A 463 -7.21 -11.33 -5.51
CA GLN A 463 -7.75 -10.57 -6.64
C GLN A 463 -9.05 -9.84 -6.25
N GLU A 464 -9.93 -10.50 -5.50
CA GLU A 464 -11.22 -9.97 -5.07
C GLU A 464 -11.11 -8.88 -3.99
N LYS A 465 -10.40 -9.18 -2.90
CA LYS A 465 -10.35 -8.35 -1.69
C LYS A 465 -9.09 -7.50 -1.60
N GLY A 466 -8.05 -7.85 -2.35
CA GLY A 466 -6.73 -7.22 -2.24
C GLY A 466 -5.94 -7.59 -0.99
N TYR A 467 -6.48 -8.41 -0.10
CA TYR A 467 -5.75 -8.93 1.05
C TYR A 467 -6.23 -10.35 1.44
N TYR A 468 -5.37 -11.09 2.14
CA TYR A 468 -5.68 -12.42 2.64
C TYR A 468 -4.90 -12.69 3.93
N THR A 469 -5.61 -12.97 5.01
CA THR A 469 -5.02 -13.37 6.30
C THR A 469 -5.24 -14.85 6.54
N PHE A 470 -4.18 -15.57 6.95
CA PHE A 470 -4.28 -16.98 7.30
C PHE A 470 -3.43 -17.32 8.53
N MET A 471 -3.88 -18.36 9.23
CA MET A 471 -3.13 -19.02 10.30
C MET A 471 -2.34 -20.17 9.68
N SER A 472 -1.05 -20.24 9.97
CA SER A 472 -0.23 -21.37 9.56
C SER A 472 -0.59 -22.62 10.38
N LYS A 473 -0.66 -23.78 9.72
CA LYS A 473 -0.84 -25.10 10.35
C LYS A 473 0.51 -25.68 10.78
N GLU A 474 1.58 -25.36 10.05
CA GLU A 474 2.97 -25.74 10.29
C GLU A 474 3.61 -24.96 11.45
N PHE A 475 3.14 -23.74 11.70
CA PHE A 475 3.66 -22.87 12.74
C PHE A 475 2.56 -22.52 13.75
N ASN A 476 2.60 -23.17 14.91
CA ASN A 476 1.59 -23.03 15.97
C ASN A 476 1.32 -21.56 16.34
N GLY A 477 0.16 -21.05 15.95
CA GLY A 477 -0.29 -19.70 16.31
C GLY A 477 0.27 -18.57 15.43
N ALA A 478 1.10 -18.88 14.44
CA ALA A 478 1.63 -17.90 13.51
C ALA A 478 0.54 -17.44 12.54
N SER A 479 0.33 -16.12 12.45
CA SER A 479 -0.56 -15.55 11.45
C SER A 479 0.18 -14.66 10.47
N PHE A 480 -0.18 -14.83 9.20
CA PHE A 480 0.40 -14.12 8.08
C PHE A 480 -0.69 -13.37 7.36
N ASN A 481 -0.30 -12.23 6.82
CA ASN A 481 -1.17 -11.41 6.00
C ASN A 481 -0.49 -11.12 4.68
N ILE A 482 -1.21 -11.29 3.58
CA ILE A 482 -0.77 -10.93 2.24
C ILE A 482 -1.65 -9.76 1.82
N GLU A 483 -1.07 -8.59 1.56
CA GLU A 483 -1.84 -7.40 1.20
C GLU A 483 -1.29 -6.77 -0.07
N ARG A 484 -2.17 -6.26 -0.92
CA ARG A 484 -1.81 -5.48 -2.09
C ARG A 484 -1.35 -4.10 -1.66
N ILE A 485 -0.26 -3.63 -2.27
CA ILE A 485 0.23 -2.27 -2.13
C ILE A 485 -0.63 -1.35 -3.00
N VAL A 486 -1.29 -0.38 -2.38
CA VAL A 486 -2.13 0.61 -3.06
C VAL A 486 -1.30 1.79 -3.54
N SER A 487 -0.39 2.27 -2.70
CA SER A 487 0.52 3.36 -3.03
C SER A 487 1.78 3.33 -2.18
N ILE A 488 2.84 3.95 -2.67
CA ILE A 488 4.12 4.07 -1.96
C ILE A 488 4.52 5.53 -1.89
N ASP A 489 4.59 6.09 -0.68
CA ASP A 489 5.25 7.37 -0.47
C ASP A 489 6.75 7.13 -0.19
N ARG A 490 7.57 7.51 -1.18
CA ARG A 490 9.03 7.37 -1.15
C ARG A 490 9.74 8.52 -0.43
N SER A 491 9.00 9.40 0.24
CA SER A 491 9.57 10.32 1.21
C SER A 491 10.33 9.56 2.31
N ARG A 492 11.35 10.20 2.88
CA ARG A 492 12.24 9.58 3.88
C ARG A 492 11.76 9.95 5.27
N HIS A 493 11.44 8.93 6.06
CA HIS A 493 11.05 9.05 7.45
C HIS A 493 11.95 8.24 8.37
N LEU A 494 12.37 8.87 9.46
CA LEU A 494 13.13 8.24 10.54
C LEU A 494 12.15 7.58 11.51
N ILE A 495 12.16 6.25 11.54
CA ILE A 495 11.21 5.45 12.33
C ILE A 495 11.95 4.51 13.27
N ALA A 496 11.41 4.35 14.49
CA ALA A 496 11.99 3.42 15.45
C ALA A 496 11.91 1.96 14.95
N PRO A 497 12.93 1.11 15.16
CA PRO A 497 13.02 -0.21 14.54
C PRO A 497 11.83 -1.14 14.82
N TYR A 498 11.18 -1.00 15.97
CA TYR A 498 10.05 -1.83 16.39
C TYR A 498 8.72 -1.48 15.69
N ASN A 499 8.68 -0.38 14.92
CA ASN A 499 7.51 0.02 14.12
C ASN A 499 7.69 -0.29 12.63
N LEU A 500 8.86 -0.78 12.22
CA LEU A 500 9.12 -1.16 10.83
C LEU A 500 8.33 -2.41 10.49
N MET A 501 7.77 -2.46 9.28
CA MET A 501 7.01 -3.59 8.74
C MET A 501 5.77 -3.99 9.56
N LYS A 502 5.35 -3.14 10.51
CA LYS A 502 4.15 -3.34 11.33
C LYS A 502 2.97 -2.62 10.67
N PRO A 503 1.89 -3.33 10.30
CA PRO A 503 0.68 -2.71 9.79
C PRO A 503 0.03 -1.84 10.87
N MET A 504 -0.30 -0.61 10.51
CA MET A 504 -1.03 0.36 11.32
C MET A 504 -2.33 0.72 10.59
N ASN A 505 -3.40 0.90 11.34
CA ASN A 505 -4.67 1.34 10.76
C ASN A 505 -4.60 2.83 10.46
N ILE A 506 -5.25 3.23 9.37
CA ILE A 506 -5.45 4.64 9.03
C ILE A 506 -6.57 5.25 9.92
N ASP A 507 -7.43 4.41 10.50
CA ASP A 507 -8.54 4.80 11.39
C ASP A 507 -8.13 5.03 12.85
#